data_AF-A0A535TPR7-F1
#
_entry.id   AF-A0A535TPR7-F1
#
_cell.length_a   1.000
_cell.length_b   1.000
_cell.length_c   1.000
_cell.angle_alpha   90.00
_cell.angle_beta   90.00
_cell.angle_gamma   90.00
#
_symmetry.space_group_name_H-M   'P 1'
#
loop_
_entity.id
_entity.type
_entity.pdbx_description
1 polymer ?
#
loop_
_entity_poly.entity_id
_entity_poly.type
_entity_poly.pdbx_seq_one_letter_code
_entity_poly.pdbx_strand_id
1 'polypeptide(L)'
;MSPTARVNEIGTVDQGPLAAVLAALARDDPSGVVAALDGQLHHGQPGSPAALRQQVGERLAVALAKQSSRASRWIEALASSPSPTARQVACLLLASLYPEDPVMVLRTAEMLAEDPHWEVREAAGGLLGTLLDRDFDRIRGRLETLRSSRSENLRRAVVLAVKYAARRDKPERVPDLLQLLQPLLRDEEPYVRRNLGAYTLGDALLRVDPKETLRALREWSKDRDQMVRWNVAMAFSSAIGSFHWPAAKSILERLAKGPEPLVRNAVAKAMRRSRQRYTEEVEETRLRWLKDRDRSSTAELVGPLKKRS
;
A
#
# COMPACT_ATOMS: atom_id res chain seq x y z
N MET A 1 42.10 -30.24 -17.25
CA MET A 1 42.32 -28.78 -17.15
C MET A 1 40.98 -28.08 -16.97
N SER A 2 40.75 -27.61 -15.75
CA SER A 2 39.76 -26.60 -15.33
C SER A 2 40.03 -26.38 -13.82
N PRO A 3 39.64 -25.26 -13.19
CA PRO A 3 39.15 -23.98 -13.71
C PRO A 3 39.87 -22.78 -13.02
N THR A 4 39.59 -21.55 -13.45
CA THR A 4 39.60 -20.39 -12.51
C THR A 4 38.70 -19.29 -13.04
N ALA A 5 37.47 -19.30 -12.56
CA ALA A 5 36.60 -18.14 -12.53
C ALA A 5 37.17 -17.14 -11.50
N ARG A 6 37.35 -15.88 -11.89
CA ARG A 6 37.48 -14.73 -10.96
C ARG A 6 36.07 -14.12 -10.87
N VAL A 7 35.32 -14.39 -9.81
CA VAL A 7 35.29 -13.67 -8.52
C VAL A 7 35.08 -12.17 -8.70
N ASN A 8 33.80 -11.79 -8.59
CA ASN A 8 33.23 -10.52 -8.13
C ASN A 8 34.21 -9.37 -7.87
N GLU A 9 34.26 -8.40 -8.79
CA GLU A 9 34.62 -7.03 -8.46
C GLU A 9 33.41 -6.35 -7.80
N ILE A 10 33.45 -6.30 -6.48
CA ILE A 10 32.59 -5.41 -5.70
C ILE A 10 33.19 -4.01 -5.86
N GLY A 11 32.53 -3.17 -6.66
CA GLY A 11 32.93 -1.78 -6.89
C GLY A 11 33.12 -1.03 -5.57
N THR A 12 34.22 -0.27 -5.48
CA THR A 12 34.48 0.66 -4.39
C THR A 12 33.41 1.77 -4.37
N VAL A 13 33.21 2.39 -3.20
CA VAL A 13 32.20 3.44 -2.95
C VAL A 13 32.28 4.62 -3.93
N ASP A 14 33.40 4.79 -4.63
CA ASP A 14 33.66 5.86 -5.60
C ASP A 14 33.10 5.59 -7.01
N GLN A 15 32.62 4.37 -7.31
CA GLN A 15 32.01 4.05 -8.60
C GLN A 15 30.66 3.35 -8.40
N GLY A 16 29.58 4.13 -8.44
CA GLY A 16 28.23 3.61 -8.33
C GLY A 16 27.17 4.67 -8.64
N PRO A 17 25.90 4.26 -8.78
CA PRO A 17 24.80 5.18 -9.11
C PRO A 17 24.68 6.33 -8.12
N LEU A 18 24.99 6.09 -6.84
CA LEU A 18 24.94 7.12 -5.80
C LEU A 18 26.02 8.20 -5.98
N ALA A 19 27.23 7.82 -6.40
CA ALA A 19 28.30 8.77 -6.70
C ALA A 19 27.93 9.65 -7.90
N ALA A 20 27.33 9.06 -8.94
CA ALA A 20 26.82 9.80 -10.10
C ALA A 20 25.70 10.78 -9.71
N VAL A 21 24.78 10.37 -8.82
CA VAL A 21 23.73 11.25 -8.26
C VAL A 21 24.34 12.42 -7.49
N LEU A 22 25.34 12.19 -6.63
CA LEU A 22 26.00 13.26 -5.88
C LEU A 22 26.73 14.24 -6.81
N ALA A 23 27.40 13.74 -7.85
CA ALA A 23 28.07 14.57 -8.84
C ALA A 23 27.07 15.43 -9.63
N ALA A 24 25.92 14.87 -10.01
CA ALA A 24 24.85 15.60 -10.67
C ALA A 24 24.23 16.67 -9.75
N LEU A 25 24.01 16.35 -8.47
CA LEU A 25 23.56 17.31 -7.46
C LEU A 25 24.56 18.46 -7.28
N ALA A 26 25.87 18.18 -7.25
CA ALA A 26 26.91 19.21 -7.14
C ALA A 26 26.91 20.16 -8.35
N ARG A 27 26.59 19.63 -9.54
CA ARG A 27 26.44 20.41 -10.80
C ARG A 27 25.07 21.06 -10.97
N ASP A 28 24.17 20.90 -10.01
CA ASP A 28 22.80 21.40 -10.09
C ASP A 28 22.02 20.88 -11.31
N ASP A 29 22.20 19.60 -11.61
CA ASP A 29 21.70 18.90 -12.80
C ASP A 29 20.69 17.78 -12.43
N PRO A 30 19.38 18.09 -12.42
CA PRO A 30 18.34 17.07 -12.17
C PRO A 30 18.36 15.94 -13.20
N SER A 31 18.68 16.23 -14.47
CA SER A 31 18.71 15.23 -15.55
C SER A 31 19.82 14.20 -15.34
N GLY A 32 20.97 14.63 -14.82
CA GLY A 32 22.06 13.74 -14.43
C GLY A 32 21.68 12.76 -13.33
N VAL A 33 20.81 13.17 -12.39
CA VAL A 33 20.26 12.26 -11.37
C VAL A 33 19.33 11.22 -12.00
N VAL A 34 18.50 11.63 -12.97
CA VAL A 34 17.63 10.70 -13.71
C VAL A 34 18.46 9.67 -14.48
N ALA A 35 19.47 10.11 -15.22
CA ALA A 35 20.34 9.21 -15.98
C ALA A 35 21.05 8.18 -15.09
N ALA A 36 21.52 8.60 -13.91
CA ALA A 36 22.15 7.70 -12.93
C ALA A 36 21.19 6.62 -12.40
N LEU A 37 19.91 6.97 -12.23
CA LEU A 37 18.89 6.07 -11.71
C LEU A 37 18.31 5.14 -12.77
N ASP A 38 18.13 5.61 -14.01
CA ASP A 38 17.57 4.83 -15.11
C ASP A 38 18.59 3.89 -15.76
N GLY A 39 19.89 4.17 -15.59
CA GLY A 39 20.96 3.23 -15.97
C GLY A 39 21.00 1.95 -15.12
N GLN A 40 20.06 1.78 -14.18
CA GLN A 40 19.91 0.60 -13.34
C GLN A 40 18.84 -0.35 -13.90
N LEU A 41 18.73 -1.55 -13.32
CA LEU A 41 17.66 -2.50 -13.64
C LEU A 41 16.73 -2.74 -12.45
N HIS A 42 15.43 -2.70 -12.69
CA HIS A 42 14.38 -3.06 -11.75
C HIS A 42 13.41 -4.05 -12.42
N HIS A 43 13.27 -5.24 -11.84
CA HIS A 43 12.47 -6.33 -12.42
C HIS A 43 12.83 -6.68 -13.88
N GLY A 44 14.10 -6.51 -14.25
CA GLY A 44 14.60 -6.80 -15.61
C GLY A 44 14.29 -5.72 -16.65
N GLN A 45 13.72 -4.58 -16.25
CA GLN A 45 13.50 -3.40 -17.09
C GLN A 45 14.41 -2.24 -16.62
N PRO A 46 14.71 -1.26 -17.48
CA PRO A 46 15.37 -0.02 -17.06
C PRO A 46 14.62 0.63 -15.89
N GLY A 47 15.34 0.94 -14.81
CA GLY A 47 14.79 1.50 -13.57
C GLY A 47 15.63 1.14 -12.35
N SER A 48 15.51 1.91 -11.27
CA SER A 48 16.31 1.68 -10.05
C SER A 48 15.61 0.75 -9.06
N PRO A 49 16.33 0.12 -8.11
CA PRO A 49 15.69 -0.51 -6.96
C PRO A 49 15.04 0.53 -6.02
N ALA A 50 13.93 0.17 -5.37
CA ALA A 50 13.22 1.06 -4.44
C ALA A 50 14.12 1.61 -3.31
N ALA A 51 15.02 0.78 -2.76
CA ALA A 51 15.96 1.20 -1.73
C ALA A 51 16.94 2.29 -2.23
N LEU A 52 17.38 2.21 -3.49
CA LEU A 52 18.24 3.22 -4.08
C LEU A 52 17.47 4.54 -4.27
N ARG A 53 16.23 4.49 -4.78
CA ARG A 53 15.38 5.69 -4.90
C ARG A 53 15.20 6.38 -3.55
N GLN A 54 14.94 5.60 -2.50
CA GLN A 54 14.79 6.12 -1.14
C GLN A 54 16.05 6.86 -0.67
N GLN A 55 17.22 6.23 -0.80
CA GLN A 55 18.49 6.85 -0.41
C GLN A 55 18.79 8.14 -1.19
N VAL A 56 18.47 8.16 -2.49
CA VAL A 56 18.62 9.34 -3.33
C VAL A 56 17.66 10.45 -2.89
N GLY A 57 16.38 10.14 -2.69
CA GLY A 57 15.39 11.11 -2.23
C GLY A 57 15.76 11.74 -0.89
N GLU A 58 16.23 10.93 0.07
CA GLU A 58 16.70 11.43 1.38
C GLU A 58 17.90 12.37 1.25
N ARG A 59 18.90 12.01 0.44
CA ARG A 59 20.08 12.86 0.23
C ARG A 59 19.73 14.17 -0.47
N LEU A 60 18.87 14.12 -1.49
CA LEU A 60 18.38 15.32 -2.17
C LEU A 60 17.60 16.21 -1.19
N ALA A 61 16.72 15.63 -0.38
CA ALA A 61 15.96 16.37 0.62
C ALA A 61 16.87 17.09 1.63
N VAL A 62 17.89 16.40 2.15
CA VAL A 62 18.86 17.01 3.07
C VAL A 62 19.66 18.13 2.39
N ALA A 63 20.16 17.89 1.18
CA ALA A 63 20.98 18.86 0.47
C ALA A 63 20.21 20.12 0.04
N LEU A 64 18.92 19.97 -0.25
CA LEU A 64 18.06 21.04 -0.75
C LEU A 64 17.21 21.70 0.34
N ALA A 65 17.23 21.20 1.58
CA ALA A 65 16.38 21.64 2.69
C ALA A 65 16.41 23.15 3.00
N LYS A 66 17.52 23.84 2.70
CA LYS A 66 17.70 25.28 2.95
C LYS A 66 17.64 26.14 1.67
N GLN A 67 17.28 25.53 0.55
CA GLN A 67 17.33 26.15 -0.78
C GLN A 67 15.97 25.98 -1.46
N SER A 68 14.89 26.51 -0.87
CA SER A 68 13.50 26.26 -1.28
C SER A 68 13.27 26.51 -2.78
N SER A 69 13.79 27.60 -3.34
CA SER A 69 13.68 27.87 -4.79
C SER A 69 14.38 26.82 -5.66
N ARG A 70 15.54 26.32 -5.21
CA ARG A 70 16.27 25.25 -5.90
C ARG A 70 15.53 23.92 -5.77
N ALA A 71 15.03 23.59 -4.58
CA ALA A 71 14.23 22.41 -4.33
C ALA A 71 12.97 22.38 -5.21
N SER A 72 12.25 23.51 -5.32
CA SER A 72 11.06 23.64 -6.15
C SER A 72 11.38 23.37 -7.63
N ARG A 73 12.44 23.97 -8.17
CA ARG A 73 12.88 23.72 -9.57
C ARG A 73 13.27 22.26 -9.79
N TRP A 74 13.96 21.65 -8.82
CA TRP A 74 14.32 20.23 -8.89
C TRP A 74 13.08 19.33 -8.90
N ILE A 75 12.10 19.59 -8.03
CA ILE A 75 10.84 18.86 -7.99
C ILE A 75 10.08 19.01 -9.31
N GLU A 76 9.98 20.22 -9.86
CA GLU A 76 9.31 20.48 -11.13
C GLU A 76 9.95 19.70 -12.28
N ALA A 77 11.28 19.73 -12.37
CA ALA A 77 12.05 18.99 -13.37
C ALA A 77 11.85 17.46 -13.24
N LEU A 78 11.89 16.94 -12.01
CA LEU A 78 11.74 15.51 -11.75
C LEU A 78 10.30 15.02 -11.94
N ALA A 79 9.31 15.81 -11.51
CA ALA A 79 7.88 15.47 -11.62
C ALA A 79 7.38 15.53 -13.08
N SER A 80 8.01 16.35 -13.92
CA SER A 80 7.68 16.48 -15.35
C SER A 80 8.53 15.59 -16.25
N SER A 81 9.49 14.85 -15.68
CA SER A 81 10.39 13.99 -16.42
C SER A 81 9.65 12.85 -17.11
N PRO A 82 10.05 12.41 -18.32
CA PRO A 82 9.51 11.20 -18.96
C PRO A 82 9.81 9.93 -18.14
N SER A 83 10.85 9.94 -17.31
CA SER A 83 11.23 8.81 -16.46
C SER A 83 10.28 8.60 -15.28
N PRO A 84 9.62 7.43 -15.15
CA PRO A 84 8.85 7.10 -13.96
C PRO A 84 9.70 7.08 -12.68
N THR A 85 10.97 6.72 -12.80
CA THR A 85 11.93 6.73 -11.69
C THR A 85 12.12 8.14 -11.13
N ALA A 86 12.28 9.13 -12.02
CA ALA A 86 12.42 10.53 -11.65
C ALA A 86 11.18 11.06 -10.91
N ARG A 87 9.98 10.74 -11.43
CA ARG A 87 8.71 11.15 -10.82
C ARG A 87 8.47 10.49 -9.45
N GLN A 88 8.96 9.26 -9.25
CA GLN A 88 9.00 8.63 -7.92
C GLN A 88 9.94 9.35 -6.96
N VAL A 89 11.13 9.79 -7.42
CA VAL A 89 12.05 10.59 -6.59
C VAL A 89 11.46 11.98 -6.28
N ALA A 90 10.70 12.57 -7.20
CA ALA A 90 9.97 13.81 -6.94
C ALA A 90 9.03 13.66 -5.74
N CYS A 91 8.31 12.53 -5.62
CA CYS A 91 7.46 12.23 -4.45
C CYS A 91 8.25 12.26 -3.13
N LEU A 92 9.48 11.72 -3.12
CA LEU A 92 10.31 11.71 -1.92
C LEU A 92 10.78 13.11 -1.54
N LEU A 93 11.09 13.94 -2.53
CA LEU A 93 11.57 15.30 -2.33
C LEU A 93 10.45 16.25 -1.89
N LEU A 94 9.24 16.08 -2.44
CA LEU A 94 8.05 16.87 -2.12
C LEU A 94 7.73 16.91 -0.62
N ALA A 95 7.96 15.81 0.10
CA ALA A 95 7.72 15.76 1.55
C ALA A 95 8.53 16.81 2.33
N SER A 96 9.71 17.19 1.84
CA SER A 96 10.58 18.17 2.50
C SER A 96 10.10 19.61 2.33
N LEU A 97 9.39 19.93 1.25
CA LEU A 97 8.86 21.28 0.99
C LEU A 97 7.47 21.53 1.58
N TYR A 98 6.84 20.52 2.15
CA TYR A 98 5.48 20.66 2.69
C TYR A 98 5.31 21.81 3.71
N PRO A 99 6.24 22.05 4.65
CA PRO A 99 6.09 23.16 5.61
C PRO A 99 6.11 24.54 4.95
N GLU A 100 6.79 24.68 3.80
CA GLU A 100 6.95 25.98 3.12
C GLU A 100 5.86 26.24 2.09
N ASP A 101 5.53 25.21 1.28
CA ASP A 101 4.50 25.31 0.24
C ASP A 101 3.59 24.08 0.21
N PRO A 102 2.68 23.96 1.19
CA PRO A 102 1.76 22.82 1.27
C PRO A 102 0.79 22.76 0.09
N VAL A 103 0.49 23.90 -0.55
CA VAL A 103 -0.45 23.96 -1.68
C VAL A 103 0.18 23.35 -2.93
N MET A 104 1.40 23.77 -3.28
CA MET A 104 2.14 23.19 -4.40
C MET A 104 2.39 21.70 -4.17
N VAL A 105 2.78 21.32 -2.95
CA VAL A 105 3.06 19.91 -2.63
C VAL A 105 1.83 19.04 -2.84
N LEU A 106 0.66 19.45 -2.33
CA LEU A 106 -0.57 18.67 -2.50
C LEU A 106 -1.04 18.62 -3.95
N ARG A 107 -0.99 19.75 -4.67
CA ARG A 107 -1.31 19.78 -6.11
C ARG A 107 -0.43 18.80 -6.90
N THR A 108 0.86 18.76 -6.59
CA THR A 108 1.82 17.90 -7.27
C THR A 108 1.64 16.44 -6.89
N ALA A 109 1.39 16.15 -5.60
CA ALA A 109 1.09 14.78 -5.13
C ALA A 109 -0.16 14.21 -5.81
N GLU A 110 -1.21 15.01 -5.99
CA GLU A 110 -2.45 14.59 -6.66
C GLU A 110 -2.26 14.37 -8.16
N MET A 111 -1.51 15.25 -8.83
CA MET A 111 -1.11 15.02 -10.22
C MET A 111 -0.33 13.71 -10.38
N LEU A 112 0.63 13.43 -9.48
CA LEU A 112 1.42 12.19 -9.51
C LEU A 112 0.59 10.96 -9.10
N ALA A 113 -0.48 11.14 -8.32
CA ALA A 113 -1.43 10.08 -8.04
C ALA A 113 -2.21 9.66 -9.30
N GLU A 114 -2.36 10.54 -10.28
CA GLU A 114 -2.98 10.29 -11.60
C GLU A 114 -1.99 9.80 -12.66
N ASP A 115 -0.72 9.59 -12.31
CA ASP A 115 0.33 9.25 -13.28
C ASP A 115 0.00 7.98 -14.08
N PRO A 116 0.29 7.90 -15.39
CA PRO A 116 0.07 6.69 -16.17
C PRO A 116 0.87 5.48 -15.63
N HIS A 117 2.03 5.72 -15.01
CA HIS A 117 2.87 4.67 -14.45
C HIS A 117 2.45 4.31 -13.02
N TRP A 118 2.09 3.04 -12.80
CA TRP A 118 1.51 2.59 -11.53
C TRP A 118 2.44 2.76 -10.32
N GLU A 119 3.76 2.64 -10.50
CA GLU A 119 4.72 2.85 -9.40
C GLU A 119 4.78 4.32 -8.95
N VAL A 120 4.55 5.27 -9.87
CA VAL A 120 4.49 6.69 -9.52
C VAL A 120 3.24 6.95 -8.69
N ARG A 121 2.10 6.34 -9.06
CA ARG A 121 0.87 6.39 -8.25
C ARG A 121 1.05 5.79 -6.86
N GLU A 122 1.80 4.69 -6.74
CA GLU A 122 2.16 4.10 -5.43
C GLU A 122 2.99 5.09 -4.59
N ALA A 123 4.01 5.69 -5.19
CA ALA A 123 4.86 6.68 -4.53
C ALA A 123 4.08 7.93 -4.08
N ALA A 124 3.15 8.41 -4.90
CA ALA A 124 2.26 9.51 -4.55
C ALA A 124 1.33 9.17 -3.38
N GLY A 125 0.76 7.95 -3.34
CA GLY A 125 0.01 7.46 -2.19
C GLY A 125 0.86 7.37 -0.91
N GLY A 126 2.13 6.94 -1.05
CA GLY A 126 3.11 6.94 0.04
C GLY A 126 3.46 8.34 0.55
N LEU A 127 3.61 9.31 -0.35
CA LEU A 127 3.78 10.72 0.00
C LEU A 127 2.56 11.23 0.77
N LEU A 128 1.34 11.03 0.26
CA LEU A 128 0.11 11.44 0.95
C LEU A 128 -0.02 10.81 2.35
N GLY A 129 0.40 9.54 2.52
CA GLY A 129 0.46 8.91 3.84
C GLY A 129 1.51 9.52 4.77
N THR A 130 2.67 9.90 4.22
CA THR A 130 3.70 10.63 4.97
C THR A 130 3.20 12.01 5.42
N LEU A 131 2.48 12.72 4.54
CA LEU A 131 1.87 14.00 4.88
C LEU A 131 0.76 13.83 5.93
N LEU A 132 -0.09 12.81 5.79
CA LEU A 132 -1.14 12.50 6.77
C LEU A 132 -0.57 12.19 8.15
N ASP A 133 0.59 11.53 8.23
CA ASP A 133 1.23 11.29 9.51
C ASP A 133 1.73 12.58 10.19
N ARG A 134 2.21 13.55 9.38
CA ARG A 134 2.80 14.82 9.82
C ARG A 134 1.77 15.90 10.17
N ASP A 135 0.76 16.09 9.34
CA ASP A 135 -0.30 17.09 9.50
C ASP A 135 -1.67 16.41 9.36
N PHE A 136 -2.07 15.72 10.43
CA PHE A 136 -3.17 14.78 10.40
C PHE A 136 -4.50 15.42 10.02
N ASP A 137 -4.89 16.51 10.70
CA ASP A 137 -6.20 17.12 10.49
C ASP A 137 -6.34 17.75 9.10
N ARG A 138 -5.31 18.51 8.66
CA ARG A 138 -5.35 19.17 7.36
C ARG A 138 -5.37 18.15 6.23
N ILE A 139 -4.49 17.14 6.29
CA ILE A 139 -4.41 16.15 5.23
C ILE A 139 -5.62 15.23 5.26
N ARG A 140 -6.15 14.87 6.43
CA ARG A 140 -7.42 14.14 6.55
C ARG A 140 -8.54 14.87 5.80
N GLY A 141 -8.73 16.17 6.04
CA GLY A 141 -9.75 16.97 5.32
C GLY A 141 -9.54 16.97 3.80
N ARG A 142 -8.29 16.98 3.33
CA ARG A 142 -8.02 16.83 1.90
C ARG A 142 -8.36 15.44 1.37
N LEU A 143 -7.99 14.39 2.08
CA LEU A 143 -8.29 13.00 1.70
C LEU A 143 -9.80 12.71 1.71
N GLU A 144 -10.58 13.37 2.56
CA GLU A 144 -12.05 13.32 2.54
C GLU A 144 -12.63 13.85 1.22
N THR A 145 -11.99 14.84 0.61
CA THR A 145 -12.35 15.32 -0.73
C THR A 145 -11.95 14.30 -1.80
N LEU A 146 -10.72 13.76 -1.71
CA LEU A 146 -10.19 12.84 -2.73
C LEU A 146 -10.91 11.49 -2.77
N ARG A 147 -11.39 10.97 -1.63
CA ARG A 147 -12.16 9.71 -1.59
C ARG A 147 -13.50 9.77 -2.33
N SER A 148 -14.01 10.98 -2.58
CA SER A 148 -15.22 11.22 -3.35
C SER A 148 -14.93 11.65 -4.79
N SER A 149 -13.66 11.63 -5.22
CA SER A 149 -13.27 11.94 -6.59
C SER A 149 -13.85 10.94 -7.59
N ARG A 150 -14.15 11.41 -8.80
CA ARG A 150 -14.51 10.54 -9.93
C ARG A 150 -13.35 9.64 -10.35
N SER A 151 -12.11 10.07 -10.12
CA SER A 151 -10.93 9.28 -10.44
C SER A 151 -10.70 8.17 -9.43
N GLU A 152 -10.62 6.94 -9.92
CA GLU A 152 -10.20 5.77 -9.16
C GLU A 152 -8.77 5.88 -8.61
N ASN A 153 -7.89 6.59 -9.31
CA ASN A 153 -6.51 6.77 -8.89
C ASN A 153 -6.43 7.61 -7.61
N LEU A 154 -7.17 8.71 -7.55
CA LEU A 154 -7.25 9.55 -6.35
C LEU A 154 -7.93 8.82 -5.20
N ARG A 155 -9.03 8.10 -5.46
CA ARG A 155 -9.68 7.27 -4.43
C ARG A 155 -8.74 6.19 -3.90
N ARG A 156 -7.97 5.52 -4.77
CA ARG A 156 -6.94 4.56 -4.37
C ARG A 156 -5.81 5.23 -3.58
N ALA A 157 -5.39 6.44 -3.94
CA ALA A 157 -4.36 7.17 -3.23
C ALA A 157 -4.74 7.42 -1.77
N VAL A 158 -6.03 7.65 -1.47
CA VAL A 158 -6.54 7.71 -0.08
C VAL A 158 -6.33 6.38 0.65
N VAL A 159 -6.66 5.25 0.01
CA VAL A 159 -6.46 3.92 0.60
C VAL A 159 -4.99 3.69 0.96
N LEU A 160 -4.07 4.04 0.06
CA LEU A 160 -2.63 3.95 0.33
C LEU A 160 -2.17 4.92 1.39
N ALA A 161 -2.64 6.17 1.37
CA ALA A 161 -2.28 7.16 2.38
C ALA A 161 -2.62 6.66 3.79
N VAL A 162 -3.80 6.07 3.98
CA VAL A 162 -4.19 5.44 5.24
C VAL A 162 -3.27 4.27 5.60
N LYS A 163 -2.95 3.39 4.64
CA LYS A 163 -2.03 2.26 4.86
C LYS A 163 -0.66 2.73 5.37
N TYR A 164 -0.11 3.78 4.77
CA TYR A 164 1.21 4.30 5.12
C TYR A 164 1.21 5.17 6.40
N ALA A 165 0.09 5.83 6.71
CA ALA A 165 -0.10 6.59 7.95
C ALA A 165 -0.52 5.73 9.15
N ALA A 166 -0.84 4.46 8.95
CA ALA A 166 -1.15 3.52 10.04
C ALA A 166 0.13 3.19 10.83
N ARG A 167 0.35 3.90 11.94
CA ARG A 167 1.57 3.83 12.76
C ARG A 167 1.29 3.18 14.11
N ARG A 168 2.15 2.23 14.53
CA ARG A 168 2.02 1.50 15.80
C ARG A 168 2.18 2.39 17.04
N ASP A 169 2.91 3.48 16.90
CA ASP A 169 3.12 4.51 17.92
C ASP A 169 1.96 5.53 18.00
N LYS A 170 0.96 5.44 17.11
CA LYS A 170 -0.22 6.32 17.06
C LYS A 170 -1.54 5.54 16.85
N PRO A 171 -1.83 4.50 17.65
CA PRO A 171 -3.03 3.67 17.48
C PRO A 171 -4.33 4.46 17.67
N GLU A 172 -4.31 5.56 18.45
CA GLU A 172 -5.44 6.45 18.70
C GLU A 172 -6.03 7.08 17.42
N ARG A 173 -5.27 7.11 16.31
CA ARG A 173 -5.72 7.61 15.01
C ARG A 173 -6.55 6.59 14.21
N VAL A 174 -6.54 5.32 14.59
CA VAL A 174 -7.22 4.25 13.82
C VAL A 174 -8.72 4.51 13.63
N PRO A 175 -9.50 4.99 14.61
CA PRO A 175 -10.90 5.36 14.39
C PRO A 175 -11.11 6.36 13.23
N ASP A 176 -10.32 7.43 13.19
CA ASP A 176 -10.39 8.45 12.13
C ASP A 176 -9.93 7.89 10.77
N LEU A 177 -8.90 7.04 10.76
CA LEU A 177 -8.45 6.35 9.56
C LEU A 177 -9.52 5.40 9.01
N LEU A 178 -10.25 4.69 9.88
CA LEU A 178 -11.38 3.83 9.48
C LEU A 178 -12.54 4.67 8.93
N GLN A 179 -12.81 5.85 9.50
CA GLN A 179 -13.83 6.78 9.01
C GLN A 179 -13.51 7.30 7.60
N LEU A 180 -12.23 7.57 7.31
CA LEU A 180 -11.78 7.93 5.95
C LEU A 180 -12.10 6.82 4.95
N LEU A 181 -11.82 5.56 5.31
CA LEU A 181 -11.99 4.39 4.45
C LEU A 181 -13.44 3.94 4.28
N GLN A 182 -14.32 4.22 5.25
CA GLN A 182 -15.66 3.62 5.29
C GLN A 182 -16.47 3.81 3.99
N PRO A 183 -16.52 4.99 3.34
CA PRO A 183 -17.24 5.13 2.07
C PRO A 183 -16.62 4.32 0.92
N LEU A 184 -15.29 4.13 0.93
CA LEU A 184 -14.57 3.38 -0.10
C LEU A 184 -14.79 1.86 0.01
N LEU A 185 -15.40 1.36 1.09
CA LEU A 185 -15.78 -0.05 1.21
C LEU A 185 -16.80 -0.48 0.13
N ARG A 186 -17.55 0.49 -0.43
CA ARG A 186 -18.52 0.30 -1.52
C ARG A 186 -17.94 0.58 -2.90
N ASP A 187 -16.67 0.96 -2.99
CA ASP A 187 -16.05 1.29 -4.28
C ASP A 187 -16.12 0.09 -5.22
N GLU A 188 -16.65 0.31 -6.42
CA GLU A 188 -16.82 -0.75 -7.41
C GLU A 188 -15.56 -1.01 -8.24
N GLU A 189 -14.57 -0.12 -8.18
CA GLU A 189 -13.38 -0.21 -9.00
C GLU A 189 -12.41 -1.27 -8.44
N PRO A 190 -12.12 -2.37 -9.17
CA PRO A 190 -11.15 -3.36 -8.74
C PRO A 190 -9.82 -2.77 -8.26
N TYR A 191 -9.33 -1.70 -8.90
CA TYR A 191 -8.05 -1.10 -8.55
C TYR A 191 -8.04 -0.50 -7.13
N VAL A 192 -9.13 0.15 -6.70
CA VAL A 192 -9.31 0.66 -5.33
C VAL A 192 -9.48 -0.50 -4.35
N ARG A 193 -10.45 -1.40 -4.63
CA ARG A 193 -10.81 -2.50 -3.73
C ARG A 193 -9.65 -3.43 -3.39
N ARG A 194 -8.82 -3.76 -4.38
CA ARG A 194 -7.67 -4.67 -4.18
C ARG A 194 -6.73 -4.17 -3.09
N ASN A 195 -6.59 -2.85 -2.93
CA ASN A 195 -5.70 -2.21 -1.95
C ASN A 195 -6.38 -2.03 -0.57
N LEU A 196 -7.71 -2.12 -0.50
CA LEU A 196 -8.47 -1.80 0.70
C LEU A 196 -8.53 -2.97 1.69
N GLY A 197 -9.26 -4.04 1.34
CA GLY A 197 -9.53 -5.16 2.24
C GLY A 197 -8.25 -5.83 2.76
N ALA A 198 -7.51 -6.53 1.89
CA ALA A 198 -6.35 -7.30 2.33
C ALA A 198 -5.20 -6.41 2.83
N TYR A 199 -4.85 -5.34 2.13
CA TYR A 199 -3.64 -4.59 2.46
C TYR A 199 -3.88 -3.54 3.54
N THR A 200 -4.87 -2.67 3.38
CA THR A 200 -5.05 -1.54 4.30
C THR A 200 -5.76 -1.95 5.58
N LEU A 201 -6.91 -2.64 5.48
CA LEU A 201 -7.58 -3.17 6.68
C LEU A 201 -6.80 -4.35 7.26
N GLY A 202 -6.38 -5.28 6.40
CA GLY A 202 -5.79 -6.56 6.80
C GLY A 202 -4.33 -6.50 7.26
N ASP A 203 -3.43 -5.92 6.46
CA ASP A 203 -1.98 -5.89 6.76
C ASP A 203 -1.53 -4.67 7.57
N ALA A 204 -2.24 -3.55 7.47
CA ALA A 204 -1.91 -2.30 8.14
C ALA A 204 -2.75 -2.06 9.42
N LEU A 205 -4.06 -1.82 9.31
CA LEU A 205 -4.85 -1.39 10.48
C LEU A 205 -5.02 -2.50 11.54
N LEU A 206 -5.25 -3.75 11.13
CA LEU A 206 -5.24 -4.89 12.08
C LEU A 206 -3.89 -5.07 12.79
N ARG A 207 -2.77 -4.60 12.19
CA ARG A 207 -1.45 -4.65 12.82
C ARG A 207 -1.29 -3.57 13.89
N VAL A 208 -1.93 -2.42 13.70
CA VAL A 208 -1.75 -1.21 14.52
C VAL A 208 -2.71 -1.22 15.69
N ASP A 209 -4.01 -1.35 15.42
CA ASP A 209 -5.03 -1.49 16.46
C ASP A 209 -6.00 -2.62 16.06
N PRO A 210 -5.67 -3.87 16.45
CA PRO A 210 -6.55 -5.00 16.20
C PRO A 210 -7.92 -4.84 16.84
N LYS A 211 -8.01 -4.24 18.04
CA LYS A 211 -9.26 -4.16 18.81
C LYS A 211 -10.26 -3.28 18.06
N GLU A 212 -9.83 -2.08 17.70
CA GLU A 212 -10.66 -1.11 16.98
C GLU A 212 -11.02 -1.61 15.58
N THR A 213 -10.03 -2.12 14.85
CA THR A 213 -10.24 -2.61 13.48
C THR A 213 -11.19 -3.82 13.47
N LEU A 214 -11.06 -4.77 14.40
CA LEU A 214 -11.98 -5.91 14.51
C LEU A 214 -13.40 -5.47 14.90
N ARG A 215 -13.55 -4.41 15.71
CA ARG A 215 -14.85 -3.82 16.04
C ARG A 215 -15.54 -3.30 14.78
N ALA A 216 -14.83 -2.51 13.97
CA ALA A 216 -15.35 -2.00 12.69
C ALA A 216 -15.68 -3.13 11.71
N LEU A 217 -14.77 -4.10 11.51
CA LEU A 217 -15.00 -5.26 10.64
C LEU A 217 -16.22 -6.09 11.07
N ARG A 218 -16.44 -6.24 12.38
CA ARG A 218 -17.64 -6.92 12.91
C ARG A 218 -18.91 -6.16 12.56
N GLU A 219 -18.90 -4.84 12.63
CA GLU A 219 -20.06 -4.04 12.26
C GLU A 219 -20.31 -4.07 10.75
N TRP A 220 -19.29 -3.80 9.95
CA TRP A 220 -19.38 -3.81 8.49
C TRP A 220 -19.74 -5.19 7.90
N SER A 221 -19.49 -6.28 8.62
CA SER A 221 -19.94 -7.62 8.18
C SER A 221 -21.46 -7.79 8.14
N LYS A 222 -22.21 -6.88 8.76
CA LYS A 222 -23.69 -6.85 8.76
C LYS A 222 -24.26 -5.99 7.64
N ASP A 223 -23.41 -5.28 6.89
CA ASP A 223 -23.85 -4.38 5.83
C ASP A 223 -24.57 -5.16 4.72
N ARG A 224 -25.56 -4.53 4.08
CA ARG A 224 -26.34 -5.14 2.98
C ARG A 224 -25.56 -5.17 1.68
N ASP A 225 -24.56 -4.30 1.53
CA ASP A 225 -23.72 -4.24 0.35
C ASP A 225 -22.68 -5.39 0.35
N GLN A 226 -22.69 -6.19 -0.71
CA GLN A 226 -21.76 -7.30 -0.87
C GLN A 226 -20.30 -6.85 -0.98
N MET A 227 -20.02 -5.65 -1.47
CA MET A 227 -18.66 -5.11 -1.60
C MET A 227 -18.07 -4.79 -0.23
N VAL A 228 -18.89 -4.24 0.67
CA VAL A 228 -18.49 -4.01 2.07
C VAL A 228 -18.16 -5.35 2.73
N ARG A 229 -19.05 -6.34 2.61
CA ARG A 229 -18.85 -7.69 3.16
C ARG A 229 -17.64 -8.40 2.54
N TRP A 230 -17.39 -8.20 1.25
CA TRP A 230 -16.22 -8.72 0.56
C TRP A 230 -14.92 -8.13 1.13
N ASN A 231 -14.85 -6.81 1.32
CA ASN A 231 -13.70 -6.14 1.93
C ASN A 231 -13.42 -6.66 3.35
N VAL A 232 -14.48 -6.90 4.13
CA VAL A 232 -14.36 -7.48 5.47
C VAL A 232 -13.74 -8.89 5.42
N ALA A 233 -14.24 -9.78 4.55
CA ALA A 233 -13.65 -11.11 4.41
C ALA A 233 -12.21 -11.03 3.92
N MET A 234 -11.91 -10.14 2.97
CA MET A 234 -10.57 -9.97 2.41
C MET A 234 -9.53 -9.48 3.41
N ALA A 235 -9.91 -8.71 4.43
CA ALA A 235 -9.01 -8.31 5.51
C ALA A 235 -8.31 -9.51 6.16
N PHE A 236 -9.03 -10.63 6.34
CA PHE A 236 -8.52 -11.87 6.92
C PHE A 236 -7.76 -12.78 5.92
N SER A 237 -7.68 -12.38 4.64
CA SER A 237 -6.88 -13.09 3.62
C SER A 237 -5.42 -12.60 3.52
N SER A 238 -5.09 -11.55 4.26
CA SER A 238 -3.77 -10.94 4.33
C SER A 238 -2.81 -11.72 5.24
N ALA A 239 -1.54 -11.31 5.31
CA ALA A 239 -0.57 -11.99 6.18
C ALA A 239 -0.85 -11.71 7.66
N ILE A 240 -1.12 -10.46 8.02
CA ILE A 240 -1.44 -10.07 9.40
C ILE A 240 -2.86 -10.47 9.76
N GLY A 241 -3.83 -10.20 8.88
CA GLY A 241 -5.23 -10.50 9.14
C GLY A 241 -5.49 -11.98 9.48
N SER A 242 -4.71 -12.89 8.91
CA SER A 242 -4.85 -14.32 9.20
C SER A 242 -4.41 -14.73 10.61
N PHE A 243 -3.65 -13.89 11.34
CA PHE A 243 -3.34 -14.13 12.76
C PHE A 243 -4.54 -13.90 13.69
N HIS A 244 -5.63 -13.31 13.17
CA HIS A 244 -6.80 -12.97 13.96
C HIS A 244 -7.94 -14.01 13.83
N TRP A 245 -7.63 -15.26 13.44
CA TRP A 245 -8.64 -16.32 13.26
C TRP A 245 -9.62 -16.46 14.44
N PRO A 246 -9.20 -16.49 15.72
CA PRO A 246 -10.14 -16.62 16.84
C PRO A 246 -11.24 -15.55 16.85
N ALA A 247 -10.90 -14.30 16.54
CA ALA A 247 -11.87 -13.22 16.43
C ALA A 247 -12.62 -13.22 15.09
N ALA A 248 -11.91 -13.56 14.00
CA ALA A 248 -12.43 -13.59 12.64
C ALA A 248 -13.48 -14.69 12.42
N LYS A 249 -13.37 -15.83 13.12
CA LYS A 249 -14.24 -16.99 12.95
C LYS A 249 -15.72 -16.61 12.96
N SER A 250 -16.17 -15.88 13.97
CA SER A 250 -17.57 -15.45 14.09
C SER A 250 -18.03 -14.52 12.94
N ILE A 251 -17.12 -13.68 12.43
CA ILE A 251 -17.39 -12.78 11.30
C ILE A 251 -17.50 -13.60 10.01
N LEU A 252 -16.53 -14.48 9.75
CA LEU A 252 -16.52 -15.35 8.57
C LEU A 252 -17.70 -16.33 8.57
N GLU A 253 -18.09 -16.86 9.74
CA GLU A 253 -19.29 -17.70 9.90
C GLU A 253 -20.59 -16.97 9.50
N ARG A 254 -20.68 -15.67 9.76
CA ARG A 254 -21.81 -14.84 9.28
C ARG A 254 -21.77 -14.67 7.77
N LEU A 255 -20.60 -14.28 7.25
CA LEU A 255 -20.42 -13.99 5.82
C LEU A 255 -20.57 -15.23 4.93
N ALA A 256 -20.27 -16.42 5.45
CA ALA A 256 -20.36 -17.68 4.71
C ALA A 256 -21.78 -18.10 4.33
N LYS A 257 -22.81 -17.56 4.99
CA LYS A 257 -24.23 -17.86 4.75
C LYS A 257 -24.82 -17.13 3.55
N GLY A 258 -24.17 -16.07 3.08
CA GLY A 258 -24.74 -15.19 2.04
C GLY A 258 -24.80 -15.88 0.68
N PRO A 259 -25.80 -15.55 -0.17
CA PRO A 259 -25.90 -16.13 -1.50
C PRO A 259 -24.76 -15.68 -2.44
N GLU A 260 -24.11 -14.55 -2.14
CA GLU A 260 -23.21 -13.87 -3.07
C GLU A 260 -21.91 -14.67 -3.30
N PRO A 261 -21.66 -15.18 -4.52
CA PRO A 261 -20.44 -15.93 -4.82
C PRO A 261 -19.16 -15.12 -4.53
N LEU A 262 -19.20 -13.81 -4.73
CA LEU A 262 -18.08 -12.91 -4.47
C LEU A 262 -17.63 -12.96 -3.01
N VAL A 263 -18.57 -12.83 -2.06
CA VAL A 263 -18.30 -12.88 -0.62
C VAL A 263 -17.84 -14.28 -0.20
N ARG A 264 -18.49 -15.34 -0.70
CA ARG A 264 -18.10 -16.73 -0.41
C ARG A 264 -16.67 -17.04 -0.84
N ASN A 265 -16.25 -16.57 -2.01
CA ASN A 265 -14.88 -16.71 -2.48
C ASN A 265 -13.87 -15.98 -1.58
N ALA A 266 -14.20 -14.78 -1.11
CA ALA A 266 -13.36 -14.04 -0.17
C ALA A 266 -13.25 -14.76 1.19
N VAL A 267 -14.36 -15.27 1.72
CA VAL A 267 -14.37 -16.08 2.95
C VAL A 267 -13.51 -17.32 2.77
N ALA A 268 -13.65 -18.04 1.66
CA ALA A 268 -12.85 -19.22 1.38
C ALA A 268 -11.36 -18.88 1.29
N LYS A 269 -11.00 -17.74 0.68
CA LYS A 269 -9.61 -17.26 0.63
C LYS A 269 -9.07 -16.93 2.01
N ALA A 270 -9.85 -16.26 2.86
CA ALA A 270 -9.48 -15.95 4.24
C ALA A 270 -9.28 -17.21 5.09
N MET A 271 -10.17 -18.21 4.96
CA MET A 271 -10.03 -19.50 5.62
C MET A 271 -8.78 -20.24 5.14
N ARG A 272 -8.54 -20.34 3.83
CA ARG A 272 -7.33 -20.97 3.29
C ARG A 272 -6.05 -20.31 3.80
N ARG A 273 -6.05 -18.99 3.96
CA ARG A 273 -4.92 -18.25 4.52
C ARG A 273 -4.76 -18.55 6.01
N SER A 274 -5.84 -18.48 6.79
CA SER A 274 -5.85 -18.77 8.23
C SER A 274 -5.46 -20.21 8.54
N ARG A 275 -5.83 -21.17 7.68
CA ARG A 275 -5.47 -22.58 7.78
C ARG A 275 -3.96 -22.83 7.78
N GLN A 276 -3.15 -21.91 7.27
CA GLN A 276 -1.69 -22.03 7.33
C GLN A 276 -1.15 -21.90 8.77
N ARG A 277 -1.99 -21.52 9.74
CA ARG A 277 -1.64 -21.32 11.16
C ARG A 277 -2.59 -22.06 12.09
N TYR A 278 -3.88 -21.97 11.81
CA TYR A 278 -4.97 -22.53 12.59
C TYR A 278 -5.54 -23.76 11.89
N THR A 279 -4.67 -24.73 11.58
CA THR A 279 -4.98 -25.85 10.68
C THR A 279 -6.19 -26.64 11.17
N GLU A 280 -6.15 -27.07 12.43
CA GLU A 280 -7.19 -27.92 13.02
C GLU A 280 -8.50 -27.16 13.20
N GLU A 281 -8.46 -25.93 13.75
CA GLU A 281 -9.70 -25.19 14.02
C GLU A 281 -10.41 -24.72 12.74
N VAL A 282 -9.64 -24.38 11.70
CA VAL A 282 -10.21 -24.01 10.40
C VAL A 282 -10.83 -25.23 9.72
N GLU A 283 -10.19 -26.40 9.82
CA GLU A 283 -10.72 -27.63 9.22
C GLU A 283 -11.94 -28.18 9.95
N GLU A 284 -11.94 -28.15 11.28
CA GLU A 284 -13.12 -28.47 12.07
C GLU A 284 -14.30 -27.56 11.68
N THR A 285 -14.04 -26.26 11.51
CA THR A 285 -15.04 -25.29 11.05
C THR A 285 -15.52 -25.59 9.63
N ARG A 286 -14.60 -25.92 8.70
CA ARG A 286 -14.93 -26.31 7.32
C ARG A 286 -15.80 -27.57 7.29
N LEU A 287 -15.45 -28.61 8.04
CA LEU A 287 -16.21 -29.87 8.14
C LEU A 287 -17.60 -29.64 8.73
N ARG A 288 -17.72 -28.75 9.72
CA ARG A 288 -19.01 -28.33 10.26
C ARG A 288 -19.86 -27.64 9.20
N TRP A 289 -19.27 -26.73 8.43
CA TRP A 289 -19.98 -25.99 7.37
C TRP A 289 -20.38 -26.87 6.18
N LEU A 290 -19.66 -27.95 5.87
CA LEU A 290 -20.09 -28.91 4.84
C LEU A 290 -21.44 -29.57 5.17
N LYS A 291 -21.75 -29.71 6.46
CA LYS A 291 -23.03 -30.27 6.93
C LYS A 291 -24.14 -29.22 7.03
N ASP A 292 -23.81 -27.94 6.84
CA ASP A 292 -24.72 -26.81 6.95
C ASP A 292 -25.14 -26.37 5.54
N ARG A 293 -26.44 -26.48 5.24
CA ARG A 293 -27.00 -26.16 3.92
C ARG A 293 -26.65 -24.74 3.46
N ASP A 294 -26.57 -23.78 4.38
CA ASP A 294 -26.33 -22.38 4.03
C ASP A 294 -24.84 -22.08 3.80
N ARG A 295 -23.94 -22.96 4.25
CA ARG A 295 -22.48 -22.73 4.23
C ARG A 295 -21.70 -23.78 3.44
N SER A 296 -22.34 -24.87 3.02
CA SER A 296 -21.72 -25.99 2.33
C SER A 296 -20.93 -25.54 1.10
N SER A 297 -21.53 -24.70 0.25
CA SER A 297 -20.85 -24.17 -0.93
C SER A 297 -19.61 -23.33 -0.58
N THR A 298 -19.63 -22.58 0.52
CA THR A 298 -18.45 -21.85 0.98
C THR A 298 -17.36 -22.82 1.46
N ALA A 299 -17.73 -23.87 2.18
CA ALA A 299 -16.81 -24.89 2.66
C ALA A 299 -16.17 -25.72 1.53
N GLU A 300 -16.92 -25.96 0.45
CA GLU A 300 -16.42 -26.59 -0.78
C GLU A 300 -15.34 -25.71 -1.44
N LEU A 301 -15.56 -24.39 -1.52
CA LEU A 301 -14.56 -23.45 -2.05
C LEU A 301 -13.27 -23.42 -1.22
N VAL A 302 -13.33 -23.64 0.11
CA VAL A 302 -12.12 -23.76 0.95
C VAL A 302 -11.28 -24.97 0.50
N GLY A 303 -11.96 -26.05 0.11
CA GLY A 303 -11.36 -27.32 -0.30
C GLY A 303 -10.71 -28.08 0.86
N PRO A 304 -10.42 -29.38 0.69
CA PRO A 304 -9.77 -30.19 1.71
C PRO A 304 -8.34 -29.70 2.03
N LEU A 305 -7.80 -30.14 3.16
CA LEU A 305 -6.37 -30.07 3.43
C LEU A 305 -5.59 -30.74 2.30
N LYS A 306 -4.70 -29.99 1.64
CA LYS A 306 -3.71 -30.61 0.76
C LYS A 306 -2.68 -31.31 1.64
N LYS A 307 -2.56 -32.63 1.53
CA LYS A 307 -1.43 -33.36 2.14
C LYS A 307 -0.15 -32.78 1.56
N ARG A 308 0.80 -32.39 2.43
CA ARG A 308 2.15 -32.05 1.97
C ARG A 308 2.78 -33.35 1.48
N SER A 309 2.98 -33.47 0.17
CA SER A 309 3.85 -34.46 -0.46
C SER A 309 5.31 -34.08 -0.21
#